data_AF-A0A2W6DS47-F1
#
_entry.id   AF-A0A2W6DS47-F1
#
_cell.length_a   1.000
_cell.length_b   1.000
_cell.length_c   1.000
_cell.angle_alpha   90.00
_cell.angle_beta   90.00
_cell.angle_gamma   90.00
#
_symmetry.space_group_name_H-M   'P 1'
#
loop_
_entity.id
_entity.type
_entity.pdbx_description
1 polymer ?
#
loop_
_entity_poly.entity_id
_entity_poly.type
_entity_poly.pdbx_seq_one_letter_code
_entity_poly.pdbx_strand_id
1 'polypeptide(L)'
;MAVLGEGSGLRLASALAELTIDAADALVTAELLAAGRPLRFVHPLVRTAVYEQLPSGVRFQAHTRAAHLLASEGAEPEQIAGQLLAGEPAGDPDAVRALRVAAAAALARGAPETAVTYLRRALAEPPTESVRAAVLGELGGAERIARDPAAVVHLEQAWQATTDPVARARLASQLANVLLFTANWVRSFAVLQAGLDDLGDRDPDLAGVSW
;
A
#
# COMPACT_ATOMS: atom_id res chain seq x y z
N MET A 1 -0.07 -3.85 21.72
CA MET A 1 -0.84 -2.77 22.40
C MET A 1 -0.36 -1.38 21.98
N ALA A 2 0.87 -0.97 22.29
CA ALA A 2 1.36 0.36 21.90
C ALA A 2 1.37 0.59 20.38
N VAL A 3 1.67 -0.46 19.63
CA VAL A 3 1.75 -0.50 18.15
C VAL A 3 0.37 -0.55 17.46
N LEU A 4 -0.62 -1.24 18.04
CA LEU A 4 -1.92 -1.48 17.38
C LEU A 4 -2.90 -0.29 17.44
N GLY A 5 -2.58 0.78 18.17
CA GLY A 5 -3.49 1.91 18.39
C GLY A 5 -4.60 1.63 19.41
N GLU A 6 -5.47 2.61 19.68
CA GLU A 6 -6.63 2.41 20.56
C GLU A 6 -7.73 1.60 19.84
N GLY A 7 -8.43 0.73 20.57
CA GLY A 7 -9.58 -0.04 20.06
C GLY A 7 -9.26 -1.42 19.47
N SER A 8 -7.99 -1.85 19.45
CA SER A 8 -7.63 -3.21 19.02
C SER A 8 -8.10 -4.25 20.04
N GLY A 9 -8.82 -5.27 19.57
CA GLY A 9 -9.37 -6.34 20.40
C GLY A 9 -8.31 -7.03 21.29
N LEU A 10 -8.71 -7.53 22.46
CA LEU A 10 -7.84 -8.29 23.39
C LEU A 10 -7.04 -9.40 22.68
N ARG A 11 -7.67 -10.08 21.71
CA ARG A 11 -7.07 -11.18 20.96
C ARG A 11 -5.84 -10.70 20.16
N LEU A 12 -5.96 -9.59 19.43
CA LEU A 12 -4.85 -8.96 18.71
C LEU A 12 -3.75 -8.50 19.66
N ALA A 13 -4.12 -7.89 20.79
CA ALA A 13 -3.16 -7.43 21.79
C ALA A 13 -2.36 -8.57 22.41
N SER A 14 -3.02 -9.66 22.80
CA SER A 14 -2.37 -10.86 23.36
C SER A 14 -1.57 -11.62 22.31
N ALA A 15 -2.07 -11.77 21.09
CA ALA A 15 -1.35 -12.43 19.99
C ALA A 15 -0.10 -11.66 19.56
N LEU A 16 -0.13 -10.33 19.62
CA LEU A 16 0.99 -9.48 19.27
C LEU A 16 2.06 -9.42 20.36
N ALA A 17 1.65 -9.29 21.63
CA ALA A 17 2.56 -9.12 22.75
C ALA A 17 2.94 -10.43 23.45
N GLU A 18 2.41 -11.57 22.97
CA GLU A 18 2.53 -12.89 23.61
C GLU A 18 2.18 -12.86 25.11
N LEU A 19 1.27 -11.94 25.47
CA LEU A 19 0.89 -11.69 26.85
C LEU A 19 0.07 -12.88 27.37
N THR A 20 0.58 -13.53 28.41
CA THR A 20 -0.20 -14.45 29.24
C THR A 20 -1.29 -13.66 29.99
N ILE A 21 -2.34 -14.37 30.41
CA ILE A 21 -3.42 -13.77 31.23
C ILE A 21 -2.82 -13.17 32.51
N ASP A 22 -1.91 -13.89 33.16
CA ASP A 22 -1.23 -13.43 34.38
C ASP A 22 -0.43 -12.14 34.16
N ALA A 23 0.28 -12.02 33.04
CA ALA A 23 1.01 -10.80 32.71
C ALA A 23 0.06 -9.62 32.41
N ALA A 24 -1.07 -9.87 31.76
CA ALA A 24 -2.09 -8.84 31.53
C ALA A 24 -2.72 -8.35 32.84
N ASP A 25 -3.03 -9.26 33.76
CA ASP A 25 -3.63 -8.93 35.06
C ASP A 25 -2.62 -8.22 35.97
N ALA A 26 -1.33 -8.58 35.91
CA ALA A 26 -0.25 -7.83 36.56
C ALA A 26 -0.14 -6.38 36.06
N LEU A 27 -0.28 -6.15 34.75
CA LEU A 27 -0.27 -4.81 34.16
C LEU A 27 -1.51 -3.99 34.51
N VAL A 28 -2.66 -4.63 34.70
CA VAL A 28 -3.88 -3.98 35.22
C VAL A 28 -3.69 -3.60 36.69
N THR A 29 -3.14 -4.51 37.49
CA THR A 29 -2.84 -4.27 38.92
C THR A 29 -1.82 -3.15 39.10
N ALA A 30 -0.86 -3.03 38.17
CA ALA A 30 0.12 -1.95 38.15
C ALA A 30 -0.41 -0.62 37.56
N GLU A 31 -1.71 -0.53 37.26
CA GLU A 31 -2.37 0.66 36.66
C GLU A 31 -1.78 1.12 35.32
N LEU A 32 -1.05 0.25 34.62
CA LEU A 32 -0.56 0.52 33.27
C LEU A 32 -1.67 0.27 32.25
N LEU A 33 -2.53 -0.72 32.51
CA LEU A 33 -3.69 -1.07 31.68
C LEU A 33 -5.00 -0.89 32.47
N ALA A 34 -6.04 -0.41 31.80
CA ALA A 34 -7.35 -0.31 32.41
C ALA A 34 -8.00 -1.70 32.55
N ALA A 35 -8.68 -1.93 33.67
CA ALA A 35 -9.53 -3.10 33.84
C ALA A 35 -10.65 -3.08 32.78
N GLY A 36 -10.70 -4.10 31.94
CA GLY A 36 -11.67 -4.22 30.86
C GLY A 36 -11.13 -4.88 29.61
N ARG A 37 -12.04 -5.34 28.75
CA ARG A 37 -11.73 -5.92 27.44
C ARG A 37 -12.42 -5.07 26.36
N PRO A 38 -11.72 -4.62 25.30
CA PRO A 38 -10.28 -4.83 25.05
C PRO A 38 -9.38 -4.11 26.08
N LEU A 39 -8.17 -4.66 26.28
CA LEU A 39 -7.16 -4.00 27.09
C LEU A 39 -6.80 -2.65 26.45
N ARG A 40 -6.72 -1.61 27.27
CA ARG A 40 -6.29 -0.28 26.85
C ARG A 40 -5.31 0.28 27.89
N PHE A 41 -4.39 1.12 27.46
CA PHE A 41 -3.58 1.88 28.41
C PHE A 41 -4.51 2.79 29.24
N VAL A 42 -4.21 2.93 30.53
CA VAL A 42 -4.99 3.83 31.40
C VAL A 42 -4.87 5.28 30.91
N HIS A 43 -3.68 5.66 30.43
CA HIS A 43 -3.42 7.01 29.93
C HIS A 43 -2.67 6.98 28.59
N PRO A 44 -3.04 7.82 27.60
CA PRO A 44 -2.34 7.91 26.32
C PRO A 44 -0.83 8.17 26.46
N LEU A 45 -0.42 8.95 27.47
CA LEU A 45 1.01 9.20 27.74
C LEU A 45 1.79 7.94 28.14
N VAL A 46 1.19 7.00 28.87
CA VAL A 46 1.87 5.74 29.23
C VAL A 46 2.12 4.91 27.97
N ARG A 47 1.14 4.86 27.06
CA ARG A 47 1.31 4.23 25.76
C ARG A 47 2.48 4.82 25.00
N THR A 48 2.54 6.15 24.90
CA THR A 48 3.62 6.87 24.20
C THR A 48 4.98 6.59 24.84
N ALA A 49 5.08 6.68 26.16
CA ALA A 49 6.33 6.41 26.88
C ALA A 49 6.83 4.97 26.65
N VAL A 50 5.95 3.97 26.74
CA VAL A 50 6.29 2.58 26.45
C VAL A 50 6.70 2.42 24.99
N TYR A 51 5.99 3.03 24.05
CA TYR A 51 6.32 2.98 22.64
C TYR A 51 7.70 3.58 22.34
N GLU A 52 8.00 4.76 22.87
CA GLU A 52 9.26 5.46 22.64
C GLU A 52 10.47 4.75 23.27
N GLN A 53 10.27 3.98 24.32
CA GLN A 53 11.31 3.16 24.96
C GLN A 53 11.65 1.87 24.17
N LEU A 54 10.80 1.46 23.22
CA LEU A 54 11.09 0.27 22.42
C LEU A 54 12.24 0.56 21.43
N PRO A 55 13.26 -0.31 21.37
CA PRO A 55 14.26 -0.26 20.30
C PRO A 55 13.59 -0.25 18.93
N SER A 56 14.16 0.50 17.97
CA SER A 56 13.56 0.66 16.62
C SER A 56 13.26 -0.68 15.95
N GLY A 57 14.19 -1.63 15.97
CA GLY A 57 13.97 -2.96 15.41
C GLY A 57 12.80 -3.72 16.03
N VAL A 58 12.60 -3.61 17.35
CA VAL A 58 11.45 -4.23 18.05
C VAL A 58 10.14 -3.56 17.63
N ARG A 59 10.14 -2.22 17.49
CA ARG A 59 8.97 -1.49 16.99
C ARG A 59 8.60 -1.93 15.58
N PHE A 60 9.57 -2.02 14.68
CA PHE A 60 9.32 -2.40 13.29
C PHE A 60 8.79 -3.83 13.18
N GLN A 61 9.41 -4.79 13.87
CA GLN A 61 8.89 -6.16 13.91
C GLN A 61 7.47 -6.23 14.47
N ALA A 62 7.17 -5.43 15.50
CA ALA A 62 5.83 -5.38 16.06
C ALA A 62 4.82 -4.79 15.08
N HIS A 63 5.18 -3.76 14.30
CA HIS A 63 4.33 -3.21 13.22
C HIS A 63 4.06 -4.24 12.12
N THR A 64 5.07 -4.98 11.67
CA THR A 64 4.89 -6.06 10.68
C THR A 64 3.96 -7.15 11.20
N ARG A 65 4.18 -7.63 12.44
CA ARG A 65 3.32 -8.63 13.07
C ARG A 65 1.89 -8.13 13.28
N ALA A 66 1.72 -6.85 13.63
CA ALA A 66 0.41 -6.22 13.73
C ALA A 66 -0.32 -6.22 12.39
N ALA A 67 0.37 -5.89 11.29
CA ALA A 67 -0.20 -5.93 9.95
C ALA A 67 -0.68 -7.35 9.57
N HIS A 68 0.12 -8.38 9.85
CA HIS A 68 -0.25 -9.78 9.57
C HIS A 68 -1.45 -10.24 10.38
N LEU A 69 -1.52 -9.87 11.65
CA LEU A 69 -2.66 -10.19 12.51
C LEU A 69 -3.94 -9.47 12.08
N LEU A 70 -3.84 -8.20 11.70
CA LEU A 70 -4.98 -7.46 11.13
C LEU A 70 -5.46 -8.10 9.81
N ALA A 71 -4.53 -8.53 8.96
CA ALA A 71 -4.85 -9.21 7.72
C ALA A 71 -5.56 -10.56 7.95
N SER A 72 -5.13 -11.35 8.93
CA SER A 72 -5.77 -12.64 9.24
C SER A 72 -7.16 -12.49 9.88
N GLU A 73 -7.43 -11.37 10.54
CA GLU A 73 -8.75 -11.03 11.06
C GLU A 73 -9.65 -10.33 10.04
N GLY A 74 -9.17 -10.08 8.81
CA GLY A 74 -9.93 -9.40 7.76
C GLY A 74 -10.21 -7.93 8.05
N ALA A 75 -9.28 -7.25 8.73
CA ALA A 75 -9.37 -5.82 9.01
C ALA A 75 -9.37 -4.97 7.72
N GLU A 76 -9.76 -3.70 7.86
CA GLU A 76 -9.78 -2.78 6.71
C GLU A 76 -8.38 -2.60 6.11
N PRO A 77 -8.25 -2.54 4.77
CA PRO A 77 -6.95 -2.42 4.09
C PRO A 77 -6.09 -1.27 4.60
N GLU A 78 -6.70 -0.13 4.94
CA GLU A 78 -6.01 1.06 5.45
C GLU A 78 -5.39 0.83 6.82
N GLN A 79 -6.01 0.01 7.67
CA GLN A 79 -5.47 -0.33 8.98
C GLN A 79 -4.23 -1.20 8.84
N ILE A 80 -4.26 -2.16 7.91
CA ILE A 80 -3.12 -3.02 7.59
C ILE A 80 -1.99 -2.16 7.00
N ALA A 81 -2.29 -1.33 6.00
CA ALA A 81 -1.31 -0.46 5.35
C ALA A 81 -0.68 0.56 6.33
N GLY A 82 -1.46 1.09 7.27
CA GLY A 82 -0.95 1.97 8.33
C GLY A 82 0.11 1.30 9.21
N GLN A 83 -0.07 0.01 9.53
CA GLN A 83 0.94 -0.76 10.26
C GLN A 83 2.18 -1.01 9.39
N LEU A 84 2.02 -1.36 8.12
CA LEU A 84 3.14 -1.58 7.19
C LEU A 84 3.97 -0.31 6.92
N LEU A 85 3.33 0.85 6.90
CA LEU A 85 4.00 2.15 6.73
C LEU A 85 4.82 2.55 7.97
N ALA A 86 4.42 2.12 9.17
CA ALA A 86 5.14 2.40 10.40
C ALA A 86 6.30 1.42 10.66
N GLY A 87 6.37 0.31 9.92
CA GLY A 87 7.50 -0.62 9.89
C GLY A 87 8.51 -0.32 8.76
N GLU A 88 9.68 -0.93 8.83
CA GLU A 88 10.67 -0.91 7.76
C GLU A 88 10.38 -1.97 6.68
N PRO A 89 10.77 -1.73 5.41
CA PRO A 89 10.70 -2.74 4.38
C PRO A 89 11.55 -3.97 4.70
N ALA A 90 10.97 -5.15 4.55
CA ALA A 90 11.59 -6.43 4.89
C ALA A 90 11.63 -7.43 3.72
N GLY A 91 11.12 -7.05 2.54
CA GLY A 91 11.03 -7.95 1.40
C GLY A 91 9.80 -8.86 1.44
N ASP A 92 8.74 -8.46 2.12
CA ASP A 92 7.56 -9.32 2.37
C ASP A 92 6.54 -9.26 1.20
N PRO A 93 6.33 -10.35 0.46
CA PRO A 93 5.35 -10.40 -0.62
C PRO A 93 3.90 -10.14 -0.15
N ASP A 94 3.59 -10.48 1.10
CA ASP A 94 2.25 -10.28 1.67
C ASP A 94 2.00 -8.81 1.97
N ALA A 95 3.04 -8.08 2.41
CA ALA A 95 3.01 -6.64 2.54
C ALA A 95 2.78 -5.94 1.19
N VAL A 96 3.46 -6.37 0.12
CA VAL A 96 3.22 -5.85 -1.24
C VAL A 96 1.76 -6.01 -1.63
N ARG A 97 1.20 -7.21 -1.44
CA ARG A 97 -0.21 -7.50 -1.77
C ARG A 97 -1.17 -6.65 -0.95
N ALA A 98 -0.98 -6.56 0.36
CA ALA A 98 -1.81 -5.73 1.24
C ALA A 98 -1.78 -4.24 0.86
N LEU A 99 -0.60 -3.70 0.54
CA LEU A 99 -0.44 -2.30 0.12
C LEU A 99 -1.14 -2.00 -1.20
N ARG A 100 -1.12 -2.94 -2.16
CA ARG A 100 -1.87 -2.81 -3.43
C ARG A 100 -3.38 -2.79 -3.20
N VAL A 101 -3.90 -3.67 -2.33
CA VAL A 101 -5.32 -3.66 -1.97
C VAL A 101 -5.72 -2.34 -1.32
N ALA A 102 -4.91 -1.85 -0.37
CA ALA A 102 -5.16 -0.56 0.27
C ALA A 102 -5.09 0.61 -0.72
N ALA A 103 -4.18 0.56 -1.70
CA ALA A 103 -4.08 1.57 -2.75
C ALA A 103 -5.33 1.59 -3.64
N ALA A 104 -5.83 0.42 -4.05
CA ALA A 104 -7.07 0.31 -4.82
C ALA A 104 -8.27 0.87 -4.03
N ALA A 105 -8.36 0.56 -2.74
CA ALA A 105 -9.41 1.11 -1.87
C ALA A 105 -9.28 2.64 -1.69
N ALA A 106 -8.08 3.17 -1.54
CA ALA A 106 -7.84 4.61 -1.47
C ALA A 106 -8.25 5.32 -2.76
N LEU A 107 -7.93 4.77 -3.93
CA LEU A 107 -8.37 5.30 -5.23
C LEU A 107 -9.90 5.30 -5.37
N ALA A 108 -10.56 4.22 -4.96
CA ALA A 108 -12.03 4.14 -4.99
C ALA A 108 -12.72 5.21 -4.13
N ARG A 109 -12.02 5.73 -3.10
CA ARG A 109 -12.49 6.82 -2.23
C ARG A 109 -11.98 8.21 -2.66
N GLY A 110 -11.30 8.32 -3.81
CA GLY A 110 -10.79 9.58 -4.31
C GLY A 110 -9.58 10.12 -3.53
N ALA A 111 -8.76 9.25 -2.94
CA ALA A 111 -7.54 9.59 -2.21
C ALA A 111 -6.28 9.11 -2.97
N PRO A 112 -5.96 9.69 -4.14
CA PRO A 112 -4.86 9.21 -4.97
C PRO A 112 -3.48 9.41 -4.33
N GLU A 113 -3.26 10.47 -3.55
CA GLU A 113 -1.99 10.70 -2.83
C GLU A 113 -1.72 9.62 -1.77
N THR A 114 -2.78 9.14 -1.11
CA THR A 114 -2.70 8.01 -0.18
C THR A 114 -2.36 6.71 -0.92
N ALA A 115 -2.98 6.46 -2.08
CA ALA A 115 -2.66 5.32 -2.91
C ALA A 115 -1.19 5.34 -3.38
N VAL A 116 -0.68 6.51 -3.79
CA VAL A 116 0.73 6.71 -4.14
C VAL A 116 1.65 6.36 -2.97
N THR A 117 1.30 6.78 -1.75
CA THR A 117 2.07 6.45 -0.54
C THR A 117 2.17 4.94 -0.32
N TYR A 118 1.05 4.22 -0.44
CA TYR A 118 1.03 2.76 -0.30
C TYR A 118 1.81 2.04 -1.41
N LEU A 119 1.69 2.47 -2.66
CA LEU A 119 2.36 1.82 -3.80
C LEU A 119 3.87 2.09 -3.81
N ARG A 120 4.33 3.27 -3.38
CA ARG A 120 5.76 3.54 -3.16
C ARG A 120 6.33 2.64 -2.06
N ARG A 121 5.58 2.45 -0.98
CA ARG A 121 5.96 1.49 0.08
C ARG A 121 6.01 0.05 -0.43
N ALA A 122 5.10 -0.33 -1.34
CA ALA A 122 5.11 -1.65 -1.96
C ALA A 122 6.34 -1.86 -2.85
N LEU A 123 6.76 -0.85 -3.61
CA LEU A 123 8.03 -0.90 -4.37
C LEU A 123 9.25 -0.98 -3.45
N ALA A 124 9.17 -0.43 -2.25
CA ALA A 124 10.21 -0.50 -1.23
C ALA A 124 10.28 -1.86 -0.51
N GLU A 125 9.22 -2.69 -0.53
CA GLU A 125 9.22 -4.12 -0.13
C GLU A 125 9.83 -5.07 -1.19
N PRO A 126 10.58 -4.52 -2.16
CA PRO A 126 10.66 -4.99 -3.56
C PRO A 126 9.68 -6.10 -4.02
N PRO A 127 8.70 -5.80 -4.90
CA PRO A 127 7.87 -6.84 -5.51
C PRO A 127 8.72 -7.78 -6.37
N THR A 128 8.25 -9.03 -6.50
CA THR A 128 8.85 -9.98 -7.44
C THR A 128 8.78 -9.45 -8.87
N GLU A 129 9.68 -9.89 -9.74
CA GLU A 129 9.76 -9.41 -11.13
C GLU A 129 8.41 -9.55 -11.87
N SER A 130 7.72 -10.67 -11.65
CA SER A 130 6.39 -10.94 -12.22
C SER A 130 5.30 -9.95 -11.81
N VAL A 131 5.45 -9.29 -10.66
CA VAL A 131 4.44 -8.37 -10.09
C VAL A 131 4.89 -6.90 -10.22
N ARG A 132 6.19 -6.66 -10.38
CA ARG A 132 6.79 -5.33 -10.42
C ARG A 132 6.17 -4.43 -11.48
N ALA A 133 5.97 -4.94 -12.70
CA ALA A 133 5.33 -4.18 -13.79
C ALA A 133 3.91 -3.72 -13.44
N ALA A 134 3.12 -4.59 -12.78
CA ALA A 134 1.78 -4.26 -12.33
C ALA A 134 1.80 -3.18 -11.23
N VAL A 135 2.70 -3.27 -10.25
CA VAL A 135 2.84 -2.26 -9.18
C VAL A 135 3.26 -0.90 -9.75
N LEU A 136 4.17 -0.88 -10.73
CA LEU A 136 4.58 0.34 -11.43
C LEU A 136 3.41 0.96 -12.21
N GLY A 137 2.59 0.13 -12.88
CA GLY A 137 1.41 0.59 -13.59
C GLY A 137 0.35 1.17 -12.67
N GLU A 138 0.10 0.51 -11.53
CA GLU A 138 -0.79 1.01 -10.47
C GLU A 138 -0.27 2.34 -9.90
N LEU A 139 1.03 2.43 -9.61
CA LEU A 139 1.65 3.65 -9.07
C LEU A 139 1.54 4.80 -10.07
N GLY A 140 1.95 4.58 -11.32
CA GLY A 140 1.87 5.58 -12.36
C GLY A 140 0.43 6.03 -12.64
N GLY A 141 -0.54 5.11 -12.55
CA GLY A 141 -1.97 5.42 -12.64
C GLY A 141 -2.46 6.31 -11.50
N ALA A 142 -2.05 6.03 -10.26
CA ALA A 142 -2.38 6.84 -9.10
C ALA A 142 -1.71 8.22 -9.14
N GLU A 143 -0.43 8.27 -9.50
CA GLU A 143 0.34 9.51 -9.69
C GLU A 143 -0.28 10.41 -10.77
N ARG A 144 -0.75 9.83 -11.88
CA ARG A 144 -1.47 10.57 -12.93
C ARG A 144 -2.71 11.27 -12.36
N ILE A 145 -3.51 10.58 -11.54
CA ILE A 145 -4.72 11.13 -10.93
C ILE A 145 -4.34 12.23 -9.91
N ALA A 146 -3.28 12.02 -9.13
CA ALA A 146 -2.72 13.00 -8.20
C ALA A 146 -1.96 14.16 -8.88
N ARG A 147 -1.83 14.14 -10.21
CA ARG A 147 -1.03 15.11 -11.01
C ARG A 147 0.44 15.17 -10.58
N ASP A 148 1.00 14.04 -10.15
CA ASP A 148 2.42 13.90 -9.83
C ASP A 148 3.21 13.64 -11.14
N PRO A 149 4.26 14.44 -11.45
CA PRO A 149 5.05 14.27 -12.66
C PRO A 149 5.81 12.93 -12.73
N ALA A 150 6.01 12.23 -11.60
CA ALA A 150 6.60 10.90 -11.57
C ALA A 150 5.79 9.87 -12.37
N ALA A 151 4.50 10.14 -12.64
CA ALA A 151 3.62 9.28 -13.42
C ALA A 151 4.22 8.88 -14.78
N VAL A 152 4.91 9.80 -15.46
CA VAL A 152 5.54 9.52 -16.77
C VAL A 152 6.55 8.39 -16.64
N VAL A 153 7.44 8.47 -15.64
CA VAL A 153 8.52 7.51 -15.45
C VAL A 153 7.96 6.14 -15.09
N HIS A 154 7.03 6.06 -14.13
CA HIS A 154 6.49 4.79 -13.68
C HIS A 154 5.57 4.13 -14.72
N LEU A 155 4.76 4.89 -15.45
CA LEU A 155 3.94 4.36 -16.55
C LEU A 155 4.81 3.87 -17.71
N GLU A 156 5.89 4.57 -18.05
CA GLU A 156 6.82 4.15 -19.11
C GLU A 156 7.53 2.83 -18.74
N GLN A 157 8.01 2.71 -17.50
CA GLN A 157 8.62 1.46 -17.01
C GLN A 157 7.62 0.30 -17.02
N ALA A 158 6.38 0.54 -16.57
CA ALA A 158 5.33 -0.48 -16.58
C ALA A 158 4.99 -0.92 -18.01
N TRP A 159 4.85 0.03 -18.94
CA TRP A 159 4.52 -0.23 -20.34
C TRP A 159 5.61 -1.04 -21.06
N GLN A 160 6.89 -0.73 -20.81
CA GLN A 160 8.02 -1.46 -21.38
C GLN A 160 8.17 -2.87 -20.82
N ALA A 161 7.86 -3.08 -19.54
CA ALA A 161 8.00 -4.38 -18.88
C ALA A 161 6.79 -5.31 -19.08
N THR A 162 5.62 -4.76 -19.42
CA THR A 162 4.41 -5.54 -19.65
C THR A 162 4.46 -6.18 -21.04
N THR A 163 4.09 -7.45 -21.17
CA THR A 163 4.04 -8.17 -22.45
C THR A 163 2.61 -8.43 -22.94
N ASP A 164 1.62 -8.46 -22.03
CA ASP A 164 0.21 -8.62 -22.38
C ASP A 164 -0.28 -7.44 -23.23
N PRO A 165 -0.73 -7.66 -24.48
CA PRO A 165 -1.06 -6.58 -25.40
C PRO A 165 -2.17 -5.65 -24.91
N VAL A 166 -3.19 -6.18 -24.21
CA VAL A 166 -4.31 -5.39 -23.70
C VAL A 166 -3.84 -4.50 -22.55
N ALA A 167 -3.10 -5.05 -21.58
CA ALA A 167 -2.51 -4.28 -20.49
C ALA A 167 -1.51 -3.23 -21.00
N ARG A 168 -0.69 -3.56 -22.00
CA ARG A 168 0.23 -2.62 -22.64
C ARG A 168 -0.51 -1.46 -23.31
N ALA A 169 -1.57 -1.73 -24.07
CA ALA A 169 -2.38 -0.67 -24.70
C ALA A 169 -2.99 0.26 -23.65
N ARG A 170 -3.54 -0.28 -22.55
CA ARG A 170 -4.07 0.53 -21.44
C ARG A 170 -3.02 1.43 -20.80
N LEU A 171 -1.81 0.90 -20.56
CA LEU A 171 -0.70 1.69 -20.02
C LEU A 171 -0.23 2.77 -21.00
N ALA A 172 -0.18 2.44 -22.30
CA ALA A 172 0.15 3.40 -23.36
C ALA A 172 -0.85 4.55 -23.41
N SER A 173 -2.17 4.27 -23.35
CA SER A 173 -3.20 5.31 -23.29
C SER A 173 -3.06 6.22 -22.06
N GLN A 174 -2.76 5.65 -20.89
CA GLN A 174 -2.54 6.44 -19.68
C GLN A 174 -1.28 7.32 -19.78
N LEU A 175 -0.17 6.78 -20.30
CA LEU A 175 1.07 7.51 -20.48
C LEU A 175 0.90 8.65 -21.50
N ALA A 176 0.26 8.37 -22.63
CA ALA A 176 -0.01 9.36 -23.66
C ALA A 176 -0.86 10.53 -23.14
N ASN A 177 -1.85 10.25 -22.29
CA ASN A 177 -2.66 11.27 -21.63
C ASN A 177 -1.80 12.22 -20.79
N VAL A 178 -0.87 11.68 -19.98
CA VAL A 178 0.07 12.50 -19.18
C VAL A 178 1.01 13.32 -20.06
N LEU A 179 1.51 12.73 -21.14
CA LEU A 179 2.41 13.41 -22.09
C LEU A 179 1.74 14.56 -22.84
N LEU A 180 0.44 14.44 -23.12
CA LEU A 180 -0.37 15.48 -23.74
C LEU A 180 -0.39 16.76 -22.87
N PHE A 181 -0.64 16.59 -21.57
CA PHE A 181 -0.70 17.69 -20.60
C PHE A 181 0.66 18.33 -20.30
N THR A 182 1.76 17.63 -20.60
CA THR A 182 3.13 18.14 -20.45
C THR A 182 3.72 18.68 -21.77
N ALA A 183 2.87 18.90 -22.79
CA ALA A 183 3.21 19.43 -24.11
C ALA A 183 4.22 18.58 -24.93
N ASN A 184 4.32 17.28 -24.65
CA ASN A 184 5.23 16.36 -25.35
C ASN A 184 4.51 15.55 -26.44
N TRP A 185 3.96 16.26 -27.43
CA TRP A 185 3.05 15.73 -28.46
C TRP A 185 3.66 14.60 -29.31
N VAL A 186 4.93 14.73 -29.69
CA VAL A 186 5.62 13.72 -30.51
C VAL A 186 5.75 12.39 -29.76
N ARG A 187 6.12 12.44 -28.47
CA ARG A 187 6.19 11.23 -27.64
C ARG A 187 4.81 10.63 -27.38
N SER A 188 3.80 11.46 -27.13
CA SER A 188 2.43 11.00 -26.92
C SER A 188 1.92 10.17 -28.11
N PHE A 189 2.08 10.67 -29.34
CA PHE A 189 1.67 9.95 -30.55
C PHE A 189 2.43 8.64 -30.76
N ALA A 190 3.75 8.66 -30.56
CA ALA A 190 4.58 7.45 -30.71
C ALA A 190 4.18 6.33 -29.75
N VAL A 191 3.86 6.67 -28.50
CA VAL A 191 3.42 5.69 -27.47
C VAL A 191 2.05 5.11 -27.81
N LEU A 192 1.09 5.94 -28.24
CA LEU A 192 -0.24 5.45 -28.66
C LEU A 192 -0.15 4.51 -29.85
N GLN A 193 0.61 4.90 -30.89
CA GLN A 193 0.74 4.11 -32.10
C GLN A 193 1.33 2.72 -31.79
N ALA A 194 2.40 2.66 -30.99
CA ALA A 194 2.99 1.39 -30.58
C ALA A 194 2.02 0.50 -29.80
N GLY A 195 1.20 1.08 -28.90
CA GLY A 195 0.17 0.34 -28.17
C GLY A 195 -0.93 -0.23 -29.07
N LEU A 196 -1.34 0.52 -30.10
CA LEU A 196 -2.34 0.07 -31.07
C LEU A 196 -1.80 -1.03 -31.98
N ASP A 197 -0.56 -0.87 -32.47
CA ASP A 197 0.10 -1.86 -33.33
C ASP A 197 0.22 -3.22 -32.61
N ASP A 198 0.51 -3.21 -31.30
CA ASP A 198 0.59 -4.43 -30.47
C ASP A 198 -0.79 -5.05 -30.19
N LEU A 199 -1.84 -4.24 -30.01
CA LEU A 199 -3.19 -4.68 -29.67
C LEU A 199 -3.85 -5.44 -30.84
N GLY A 200 -3.74 -4.92 -32.07
CA GLY A 200 -4.50 -5.40 -33.23
C GLY A 200 -6.02 -5.36 -32.98
N ASP A 201 -6.76 -6.39 -33.41
CA ASP A 201 -8.24 -6.46 -33.30
C ASP A 201 -8.73 -7.01 -31.94
N ARG A 202 -7.87 -7.14 -30.94
CA ARG A 202 -8.17 -7.89 -29.70
C ARG A 202 -9.10 -7.16 -28.71
N ASP A 203 -9.21 -5.83 -28.82
CA ASP A 203 -10.12 -5.01 -28.00
C ASP A 203 -10.61 -3.80 -28.84
N PRO A 204 -11.76 -3.93 -29.54
CA PRO A 204 -12.24 -2.89 -30.45
C PRO A 204 -12.67 -1.60 -29.73
N ASP A 205 -13.02 -1.67 -28.44
CA ASP A 205 -13.38 -0.49 -27.65
C ASP A 205 -12.15 0.38 -27.35
N LEU A 206 -10.99 -0.24 -27.12
CA LEU A 206 -9.71 0.46 -26.99
C LEU A 206 -9.17 1.00 -28.33
N ALA A 207 -9.48 0.33 -29.44
CA ALA A 207 -9.11 0.79 -30.79
C ALA A 207 -10.01 1.93 -31.31
N GLY A 208 -11.24 2.04 -30.81
CA GLY A 208 -12.25 3.01 -31.24
C GLY A 208 -12.24 4.36 -30.53
N VAL A 209 -11.35 4.58 -29.55
CA VAL A 209 -11.25 5.87 -28.86
C VAL A 209 -10.63 6.90 -29.80
N SER A 210 -11.44 7.79 -30.36
CA SER A 210 -10.93 8.98 -31.07
C SER A 210 -10.26 9.91 -30.06
N TRP A 211 -8.93 9.94 -30.07
CA TRP A 211 -8.08 10.89 -29.32
C TRP A 211 -8.11 12.29 -29.93
#